data_AF-A0A2R6GAX5-F1
#
_entry.id   AF-A0A2R6GAX5-F1
#
_cell.length_a   1.000
_cell.length_b   1.000
_cell.length_c   1.000
_cell.angle_alpha   90.00
_cell.angle_beta   90.00
_cell.angle_gamma   90.00
#
_symmetry.space_group_name_H-M   'P 1'
#
loop_
_entity.id
_entity.type
_entity.pdbx_description
1 polymer ?
#
loop_
_entity_poly.entity_id
_entity_poly.type
_entity_poly.pdbx_seq_one_letter_code
_entity_poly.pdbx_strand_id
1 'polypeptide(L)'
;MKRGRATIRIDLAEADADPEVIAAALEPDNTLEMDAYLDDTVLETHVERASAGGLQSTIDDYVKNLGVAIRVAAMAIDEEGSRACEDSVKRQE
;
A
#
# COMPACT_ATOMS: atom_id res chain seq x y z
N MET A 1 -16.64 -26.88 -5.69
CA MET A 1 -15.37 -26.67 -4.95
C MET A 1 -15.59 -25.55 -3.94
N LYS A 2 -15.00 -25.61 -2.74
CA LYS A 2 -15.10 -24.51 -1.77
C LYS A 2 -14.10 -23.42 -2.17
N ARG A 3 -14.57 -22.18 -2.41
CA ARG A 3 -13.69 -21.02 -2.61
C ARG A 3 -13.25 -20.48 -1.25
N GLY A 4 -12.02 -19.98 -1.17
CA GLY A 4 -11.51 -19.26 -0.01
C GLY A 4 -11.76 -17.77 -0.16
N ARG A 5 -12.11 -17.11 0.95
CA ARG A 5 -12.25 -15.64 1.05
C ARG A 5 -11.45 -15.15 2.24
N ALA A 6 -10.77 -14.03 2.08
CA ALA A 6 -10.15 -13.29 3.18
C ALA A 6 -10.41 -11.79 3.03
N THR A 7 -10.36 -11.10 4.17
CA THR A 7 -10.36 -9.64 4.26
C THR A 7 -9.10 -9.26 5.03
N ILE A 8 -8.31 -8.36 4.45
CA ILE A 8 -7.13 -7.77 5.09
C ILE A 8 -7.49 -6.33 5.38
N ARG A 9 -7.33 -5.88 6.63
CA ARG A 9 -7.55 -4.50 7.05
C ARG A 9 -6.29 -3.98 7.73
N ILE A 10 -5.75 -2.89 7.21
CA ILE A 10 -4.55 -2.26 7.73
C ILE A 10 -4.86 -0.79 7.97
N ASP A 11 -4.55 -0.33 9.18
CA ASP A 11 -4.59 1.09 9.53
C ASP A 11 -3.23 1.71 9.17
N LEU A 12 -3.26 2.73 8.31
CA LEU A 12 -2.11 3.46 7.81
C LEU A 12 -1.94 4.80 8.52
N ALA A 13 -2.69 5.10 9.58
CA ALA A 13 -2.62 6.39 10.29
C ALA A 13 -1.23 6.70 10.85
N GLU A 14 -0.50 5.66 11.27
CA GLU A 14 0.87 5.75 11.81
C GLU A 14 1.92 5.37 10.77
N ALA A 15 1.54 5.23 9.49
CA ALA A 15 2.53 5.09 8.43
C ALA A 15 3.17 6.47 8.20
N ASP A 16 4.51 6.51 8.08
CA ASP A 16 5.26 7.70 7.66
C ASP A 16 5.07 7.96 6.15
N ALA A 17 3.84 7.83 5.64
CA ALA A 17 3.51 7.86 4.23
C ALA A 17 2.03 8.24 4.03
N ASP A 18 1.72 8.90 2.90
CA ASP A 18 0.35 9.21 2.52
C ASP A 18 -0.43 7.92 2.14
N PRO A 19 -1.55 7.60 2.83
CA PRO A 19 -2.38 6.44 2.51
C PRO A 19 -2.88 6.39 1.07
N GLU A 20 -3.17 7.55 0.43
CA GLU A 20 -3.62 7.60 -0.97
C GLU A 20 -2.51 7.15 -1.92
N VAL A 21 -1.26 7.52 -1.65
CA VAL A 21 -0.09 7.09 -2.43
C VAL A 21 0.12 5.59 -2.31
N ILE A 22 -0.01 5.04 -1.09
CA ILE A 22 0.08 3.59 -0.86
C ILE A 22 -1.03 2.85 -1.61
N ALA A 23 -2.27 3.32 -1.54
CA ALA A 23 -3.40 2.72 -2.24
C ALA A 23 -3.22 2.77 -3.77
N ALA A 24 -2.77 3.90 -4.31
CA ALA A 24 -2.48 4.04 -5.74
C ALA A 24 -1.35 3.10 -6.20
N ALA A 25 -0.34 2.86 -5.36
CA ALA A 25 0.74 1.93 -5.67
C ALA A 25 0.28 0.46 -5.74
N LEU A 26 -0.81 0.11 -5.04
CA LEU A 26 -1.37 -1.24 -5.00
C LEU A 26 -2.50 -1.46 -6.02
N GLU A 27 -3.10 -0.39 -6.54
CA GLU A 27 -4.17 -0.44 -7.54
C GLU A 27 -3.88 -1.33 -8.77
N PRO A 28 -2.64 -1.38 -9.31
CA PRO A 28 -2.32 -2.25 -10.44
C PRO A 28 -2.51 -3.76 -10.19
N ASP A 29 -2.48 -4.20 -8.92
CA ASP A 29 -2.70 -5.61 -8.53
C ASP A 29 -4.20 -5.96 -8.39
N ASN A 30 -5.10 -4.97 -8.52
CA ASN A 30 -6.54 -5.19 -8.42
C ASN A 30 -7.06 -6.04 -9.59
N THR A 31 -7.92 -7.00 -9.27
CA THR A 31 -8.56 -7.92 -10.20
C THR A 31 -10.00 -8.21 -9.75
N LEU A 32 -10.79 -8.92 -10.56
CA LEU A 32 -12.13 -9.37 -10.12
C LEU A 32 -12.10 -10.31 -8.90
N GLU A 33 -10.94 -10.87 -8.58
CA GLU A 33 -10.74 -11.79 -7.46
C GLU A 33 -9.95 -11.15 -6.30
N MET A 34 -9.58 -9.87 -6.43
CA MET A 34 -8.87 -9.11 -5.42
C MET A 34 -9.11 -7.61 -5.62
N ASP A 35 -9.81 -6.95 -4.71
CA ASP A 35 -10.01 -5.51 -4.75
C ASP A 35 -9.54 -4.86 -3.44
N ALA A 36 -9.10 -3.61 -3.54
CA ALA A 36 -8.71 -2.80 -2.39
C ALA A 36 -9.44 -1.46 -2.43
N TYR A 37 -9.85 -0.99 -1.26
CA TYR A 37 -10.43 0.32 -1.06
C TYR A 37 -9.82 0.98 0.17
N LEU A 38 -9.59 2.27 0.04
CA LEU A 38 -9.12 3.11 1.13
C LEU A 38 -10.30 3.90 1.69
N ASP A 39 -10.48 3.83 3.00
CA ASP A 39 -11.41 4.66 3.77
C ASP A 39 -10.60 5.46 4.79
N ASP A 40 -10.36 6.74 4.49
CA ASP A 40 -9.45 7.62 5.24
C ASP A 40 -8.05 7.00 5.34
N THR A 41 -7.68 6.45 6.51
CA THR A 41 -6.39 5.76 6.73
C THR A 41 -6.49 4.24 6.67
N VAL A 42 -7.70 3.67 6.53
CA VAL A 42 -7.90 2.22 6.60
C VAL A 42 -7.95 1.65 5.18
N LEU A 43 -6.92 0.90 4.83
CA LEU A 43 -6.88 0.12 3.59
C LEU A 43 -7.48 -1.26 3.85
N GLU A 44 -8.60 -1.54 3.18
CA GLU A 44 -9.24 -2.85 3.21
C GLU A 44 -9.11 -3.54 1.85
N THR A 45 -8.79 -4.82 1.89
CA THR A 45 -8.56 -5.64 0.69
C THR A 45 -9.30 -6.94 0.81
N HIS A 46 -10.16 -7.22 -0.17
CA HIS A 46 -10.83 -8.50 -0.28
C HIS A 46 -10.10 -9.40 -1.25
N VAL A 47 -9.97 -10.67 -0.90
CA VAL A 47 -9.37 -11.68 -1.77
C VAL A 47 -10.28 -12.89 -1.86
N GLU A 48 -10.58 -13.32 -3.08
CA GLU A 48 -11.25 -14.57 -3.39
C GLU A 48 -10.33 -15.49 -4.19
N ARG A 49 -10.26 -16.78 -3.82
CA ARG A 49 -9.48 -17.78 -4.58
C ARG A 49 -10.18 -19.13 -4.62
N ALA A 50 -9.88 -19.92 -5.65
CA ALA A 50 -10.48 -21.23 -5.86
C ALA A 50 -10.03 -22.30 -4.83
N SER A 51 -8.92 -22.06 -4.12
CA SER A 51 -8.36 -22.99 -3.13
C SER A 51 -7.75 -22.23 -1.95
N ALA A 52 -7.62 -22.91 -0.80
CA ALA A 52 -6.97 -22.34 0.38
C ALA A 52 -5.48 -22.05 0.12
N GLY A 53 -4.78 -22.88 -0.65
CA GLY A 53 -3.39 -22.65 -1.03
C GLY A 53 -3.22 -21.42 -1.92
N GLY A 54 -4.13 -21.22 -2.90
CA GLY A 54 -4.14 -20.02 -3.73
C GLY A 54 -4.44 -18.76 -2.90
N LEU A 55 -5.37 -18.85 -1.94
CA LEU A 55 -5.67 -17.75 -1.03
C LEU A 55 -4.45 -17.37 -0.19
N GLN A 56 -3.79 -18.35 0.44
CA GLN A 56 -2.62 -18.11 1.28
C GLN A 56 -1.47 -17.46 0.50
N SER A 57 -1.16 -17.96 -0.71
CA SER A 57 -0.10 -17.37 -1.55
C SER A 57 -0.40 -15.92 -1.90
N THR A 58 -1.65 -15.62 -2.29
CA THR A 58 -2.04 -14.25 -2.66
C THR A 58 -1.96 -13.28 -1.50
N ILE A 59 -2.41 -13.70 -0.30
CA ILE A 59 -2.30 -12.86 0.90
C ILE A 59 -0.83 -12.59 1.24
N ASP A 60 0.04 -13.61 1.14
CA ASP A 60 1.47 -13.47 1.42
C ASP A 60 2.16 -12.51 0.44
N ASP A 61 1.86 -12.64 -0.85
CA ASP A 61 2.37 -11.72 -1.88
C ASP A 61 1.84 -10.29 -1.67
N TYR A 62 0.55 -10.13 -1.36
CA TYR A 62 -0.06 -8.83 -1.12
C TYR A 62 0.57 -8.09 0.07
N VAL A 63 0.76 -8.78 1.20
CA VAL A 63 1.34 -8.16 2.40
C VAL A 63 2.80 -7.75 2.15
N LYS A 64 3.55 -8.50 1.33
CA LYS A 64 4.90 -8.10 0.91
C LYS A 64 4.86 -6.86 0.03
N ASN A 65 3.98 -6.82 -0.98
CA ASN A 65 3.81 -5.67 -1.86
C ASN A 65 3.42 -4.41 -1.07
N LEU A 66 2.47 -4.53 -0.14
CA LEU A 66 2.09 -3.45 0.78
C LEU A 66 3.29 -2.93 1.58
N GLY A 67 4.10 -3.83 2.15
CA GLY A 67 5.30 -3.44 2.89
C GLY A 67 6.34 -2.73 2.02
N VAL A 68 6.42 -3.04 0.73
CA VAL A 68 7.26 -2.29 -0.23
C VAL A 68 6.65 -0.93 -0.51
N ALA A 69 5.35 -0.84 -0.79
CA ALA A 69 4.65 0.41 -1.06
C ALA A 69 4.81 1.42 0.07
N ILE A 70 4.61 0.99 1.34
CA ILE A 70 4.79 1.85 2.52
C ILE A 70 6.22 2.41 2.59
N ARG A 71 7.24 1.55 2.44
CA ARG A 71 8.65 1.99 2.53
C ARG A 71 9.02 2.97 1.41
N VAL A 72 8.60 2.68 0.19
CA VAL A 72 8.89 3.54 -0.97
C VAL A 72 8.19 4.90 -0.83
N ALA A 73 6.93 4.91 -0.38
CA ALA A 73 6.19 6.15 -0.14
C ALA A 73 6.83 6.99 0.97
N ALA A 74 7.29 6.38 2.06
CA ALA A 74 7.98 7.10 3.13
C ALA A 74 9.31 7.73 2.65
N MET A 75 10.09 6.99 1.86
CA MET A 75 11.35 7.50 1.32
C MET A 75 11.15 8.68 0.35
N ALA A 76 10.05 8.71 -0.40
CA ALA A 76 9.74 9.83 -1.30
C ALA A 76 9.53 11.13 -0.52
N ILE A 77 8.80 11.07 0.60
CA ILE A 77 8.53 12.22 1.48
C ILE A 77 9.84 12.78 2.07
N ASP A 78 10.73 11.90 2.53
CA ASP A 78 12.04 12.29 3.06
C ASP A 78 12.89 13.01 2.01
N GLU A 79 12.88 12.53 0.77
CA GLU A 79 13.59 13.16 -0.35
C GLU A 79 12.98 14.52 -0.75
N GLU A 80 11.65 14.64 -0.77
CA GLU A 80 10.96 15.92 -0.97
C GLU A 80 11.34 16.94 0.11
N GLY A 81 11.33 16.53 1.39
CA GLY A 81 11.72 17.37 2.51
C GLY A 81 13.17 17.82 2.43
N SER A 82 14.07 16.92 2.06
CA SER A 82 15.50 17.21 1.87
C SER A 82 15.74 18.20 0.73
N ARG A 83 15.11 17.99 -0.44
CA ARG A 83 15.22 18.90 -1.60
C ARG A 83 14.68 20.29 -1.32
N ALA A 84 13.54 20.41 -0.62
CA ALA A 84 12.97 21.71 -0.26
C ALA A 84 13.89 22.52 0.68
N CYS A 85 14.62 21.82 1.57
CA CYS A 85 15.63 22.44 2.42
C CYS A 85 16.82 22.97 1.60
N GLU A 86 17.37 22.16 0.70
CA GLU A 86 18.48 22.57 -0.20
C GLU A 86 18.13 23.80 -1.07
N ASP A 87 16.92 23.83 -1.64
CA ASP A 87 16.43 24.94 -2.47
C ASP A 87 16.18 26.23 -1.69
N SER A 88 15.94 26.12 -0.38
CA SER A 88 15.79 27.27 0.52
C SER A 88 17.14 27.87 0.88
N VAL A 89 18.18 27.04 1.06
CA VAL A 89 19.55 27.51 1.32
C VAL A 89 20.11 28.23 0.09
N LYS A 90 19.95 27.67 -1.12
CA LYS A 90 20.46 28.29 -2.37
C LYS A 90 19.80 29.63 -2.73
N ARG A 91 18.60 29.93 -2.20
CA ARG A 91 17.89 31.20 -2.46
C ARG A 91 18.31 32.35 -1.53
N GLN A 92 19.10 32.07 -0.49
CA GLN A 92 19.60 33.08 0.45
C GLN A 92 21.07 33.49 0.20
N GLU A 93 21.71 32.93 -0.84
CA GLU A 93 23.04 33.30 -1.34
C GLU A 93 22.95 34.08 -2.66
#